data_AF-G2XGK5-F1
#
_entry.id   AF-G2XGK5-F1
#
_cell.length_a   1.000
_cell.length_b   1.000
_cell.length_c   1.000
_cell.angle_alpha   90.00
_cell.angle_beta   90.00
_cell.angle_gamma   90.00
#
_symmetry.space_group_name_H-M   'P 1'
#
loop_
_entity.id
_entity.type
_entity.pdbx_description
1 polymer ?
#
loop_
_entity_poly.entity_id
_entity_poly.type
_entity_poly.pdbx_seq_one_letter_code
_entity_poly.pdbx_strand_id
1 'polypeptide(L)'
;MRRRVVLGVLAGLLRLGTGHRHDEHLRRLSMEQIPLAELSQSQKQINQDIRQYWMRQANEALSSPCPFAPFGTVIVNHTVDGRGNIVCTGENTSHQSGNPMMHAIANCSQILTDPTGPYKMTVAEALAAFSDLTIYTNAESCPMCASAIRWAGFREYVYGTSIDELVRRGWDQIRIASREVFAMSVDLPRQTALIGAVLTNETNPLFSWQFDHSAPCPPGCSRSTWQAGSICSAA
;
A
#
# COMPACT_ATOMS: atom_id res chain seq x y z
N MET A 1 -16.41 -79.12 -20.99
CA MET A 1 -17.36 -78.92 -19.86
C MET A 1 -16.57 -78.51 -18.63
N ARG A 2 -16.57 -77.22 -18.27
CA ARG A 2 -16.12 -76.57 -17.00
C ARG A 2 -16.18 -75.05 -17.27
N ARG A 3 -17.32 -74.40 -16.97
CA ARG A 3 -17.63 -73.58 -15.76
C ARG A 3 -16.58 -72.49 -15.50
N ARG A 4 -16.89 -71.21 -15.23
CA ARG A 4 -18.05 -70.30 -15.32
C ARG A 4 -17.39 -68.93 -15.01
N VAL A 5 -17.70 -67.88 -15.77
CA VAL A 5 -17.32 -66.49 -15.45
C VAL A 5 -18.27 -65.95 -14.37
N VAL A 6 -17.79 -65.11 -13.44
CA VAL A 6 -18.41 -63.85 -12.96
C VAL A 6 -17.50 -63.15 -11.92
N LEU A 7 -17.55 -61.82 -12.00
CA LEU A 7 -16.80 -60.70 -11.42
C LEU A 7 -16.74 -60.55 -9.87
N GLY A 8 -15.67 -59.87 -9.43
CA GLY A 8 -15.56 -58.95 -8.27
C GLY A 8 -14.17 -58.28 -8.31
N VAL A 9 -13.97 -57.00 -8.69
CA VAL A 9 -14.13 -55.73 -7.93
C VAL A 9 -13.23 -55.72 -6.67
N LEU A 10 -12.26 -54.82 -6.38
CA LEU A 10 -11.84 -53.49 -6.86
C LEU A 10 -10.41 -53.15 -6.33
N ALA A 11 -9.72 -52.27 -7.07
CA ALA A 11 -8.81 -51.20 -6.64
C ALA A 11 -7.44 -51.47 -5.96
N GLY A 12 -6.41 -50.80 -6.51
CA GLY A 12 -5.17 -50.45 -5.79
C GLY A 12 -3.91 -50.39 -6.66
N LEU A 13 -3.80 -49.40 -7.55
CA LEU A 13 -2.61 -49.16 -8.40
C LEU A 13 -1.72 -48.03 -7.83
N LEU A 14 -0.40 -48.29 -7.88
CA LEU A 14 0.74 -47.35 -8.06
C LEU A 14 1.17 -46.51 -6.84
N ARG A 15 2.27 -46.87 -6.16
CA ARG A 15 3.71 -46.71 -6.48
C ARG A 15 4.29 -45.31 -6.21
N LEU A 16 5.04 -45.24 -5.11
CA LEU A 16 6.39 -44.68 -4.93
C LEU A 16 6.70 -43.28 -5.50
N GLY A 17 6.84 -42.34 -4.57
CA GLY A 17 7.76 -41.20 -4.67
C GLY A 17 8.21 -40.81 -3.26
N THR A 18 9.45 -41.11 -2.90
CA THR A 18 10.06 -40.66 -1.64
C THR A 18 10.28 -39.15 -1.71
N GLY A 19 9.45 -38.40 -0.98
CA GLY A 19 9.49 -36.95 -0.93
C GLY A 19 10.81 -36.43 -0.34
N HIS A 20 11.40 -35.45 -1.03
CA HIS A 20 12.41 -34.57 -0.46
C HIS A 20 11.79 -33.80 0.72
N ARG A 21 12.40 -33.96 1.90
CA ARG A 21 12.08 -33.22 3.12
C ARG A 21 12.35 -31.72 2.92
N HIS A 22 11.31 -30.92 2.79
CA HIS A 22 11.31 -29.48 3.06
C HIS A 22 10.46 -29.23 4.31
N ASP A 23 10.88 -29.79 5.44
CA ASP A 23 10.16 -29.58 6.70
C ASP A 23 11.13 -29.64 7.88
N GLU A 24 11.77 -28.49 8.15
CA GLU A 24 12.40 -28.11 9.45
C GLU A 24 13.02 -26.69 9.37
N HIS A 25 12.26 -25.69 8.89
CA HIS A 25 12.69 -24.28 9.03
C HIS A 25 11.55 -23.28 9.28
N LEU A 26 10.42 -23.74 9.81
CA LEU A 26 9.37 -22.89 10.36
C LEU A 26 9.38 -22.96 11.89
N ARG A 27 10.56 -22.78 12.49
CA ARG A 27 10.63 -22.43 13.91
C ARG A 27 10.38 -20.93 14.02
N ARG A 28 9.21 -20.58 14.56
CA ARG A 28 8.84 -19.30 15.18
C ARG A 28 10.03 -18.35 15.30
N LEU A 29 10.18 -17.46 14.33
CA LEU A 29 10.93 -16.23 14.54
C LEU A 29 10.04 -15.39 15.46
N SER A 30 10.45 -15.30 16.72
CA SER A 30 9.92 -14.32 17.66
C SER A 30 9.92 -12.95 16.99
N MET A 31 8.78 -12.28 17.09
CA MET A 31 8.46 -10.99 16.47
C MET A 31 9.20 -9.81 17.13
N GLU A 32 10.40 -10.04 17.65
CA GLU A 32 11.25 -9.06 18.30
C GLU A 32 12.63 -9.08 17.65
N GLN A 33 13.01 -7.91 17.13
CA GLN A 33 14.37 -7.51 16.76
C GLN A 33 14.89 -8.02 15.40
N ILE A 34 14.31 -7.48 14.32
CA ILE A 34 15.10 -7.23 13.10
C ILE A 34 16.01 -6.03 13.43
N PRO A 35 17.35 -6.15 13.32
CA PRO A 35 18.24 -5.02 13.55
C PRO A 35 17.96 -3.94 12.50
N LEU A 36 17.55 -2.74 12.93
CA LEU A 36 17.59 -1.55 12.10
C LEU A 36 19.05 -1.34 11.71
N ALA A 37 19.41 -1.59 10.46
CA ALA A 37 20.71 -1.18 9.94
C ALA A 37 20.81 0.34 10.08
N GLU A 38 21.77 0.82 10.87
CA GLU A 38 22.05 2.26 11.02
C GLU A 38 22.56 2.79 9.68
N LEU A 39 21.72 3.58 9.00
CA LEU A 39 22.05 4.24 7.75
C LEU A 39 22.97 5.44 8.01
N SER A 40 23.97 5.63 7.13
CA SER A 40 25.01 6.65 7.30
C SER A 40 24.49 8.09 7.28
N GLN A 41 25.16 8.95 8.05
CA GLN A 41 24.92 10.37 8.30
C GLN A 41 24.78 11.29 7.05
N SER A 42 25.11 10.81 5.85
CA SER A 42 24.92 11.54 4.58
C SER A 42 23.48 11.51 4.05
N GLN A 43 22.65 10.58 4.52
CA GLN A 43 21.21 10.66 4.40
C GLN A 43 20.71 11.60 5.49
N LYS A 44 20.73 12.92 5.26
CA LYS A 44 20.05 13.88 6.14
C LYS A 44 18.68 13.29 6.46
N GLN A 45 18.51 12.86 7.70
CA GLN A 45 17.32 12.17 8.15
C GLN A 45 16.16 13.14 7.92
N ILE A 46 15.16 12.73 7.13
CA ILE A 46 14.02 13.61 6.86
C ILE A 46 13.37 13.91 8.21
N ASN A 47 13.27 15.18 8.56
CA ASN A 47 12.74 15.59 9.86
C ASN A 47 11.27 15.22 9.98
N GLN A 48 10.81 14.95 11.21
CA GLN A 48 9.41 14.63 11.46
C GLN A 48 8.46 15.72 10.95
N ASP A 49 8.79 17.00 11.15
CA ASP A 49 7.99 18.12 10.65
C ASP A 49 7.85 18.15 9.12
N ILE A 50 8.90 17.72 8.40
CA ILE A 50 8.86 17.58 6.93
C ILE A 50 7.93 16.42 6.55
N ARG A 51 8.00 15.29 7.26
CA ARG A 51 7.08 14.17 7.02
C ARG A 51 5.63 14.55 7.28
N GLN A 52 5.37 15.29 8.36
CA GLN A 52 4.06 15.81 8.67
C GLN A 52 3.55 16.77 7.59
N TYR A 53 4.41 17.68 7.10
CA TYR A 53 4.06 18.56 5.99
C TYR A 53 3.61 17.77 4.75
N TRP A 54 4.39 16.79 4.30
CA TRP A 54 4.03 16.00 3.12
C TRP A 54 2.87 15.04 3.35
N MET A 55 2.65 14.57 4.57
CA MET A 55 1.45 13.80 4.90
C MET A 55 0.18 14.64 4.72
N ARG A 56 0.21 15.93 5.08
CA ARG A 56 -0.91 16.85 4.78
C ARG A 56 -1.10 17.05 3.28
N GLN A 57 -0.01 17.12 2.50
CA GLN A 57 -0.10 17.18 1.04
C GLN A 57 -0.71 15.90 0.44
N ALA A 58 -0.48 14.72 1.05
CA ALA A 58 -1.18 13.50 0.65
C ALA A 58 -2.70 13.57 0.93
N ASN A 59 -3.12 14.25 2.00
CA ASN A 59 -4.54 14.50 2.27
C ASN A 59 -5.14 15.50 1.27
N GLU A 60 -4.38 16.53 0.87
CA GLU A 60 -4.79 17.55 -0.10
C GLU A 60 -4.79 17.05 -1.55
N ALA A 61 -4.19 15.89 -1.84
CA ALA A 61 -4.17 15.29 -3.18
C ALA A 61 -5.54 14.75 -3.65
N LEU A 62 -6.54 14.72 -2.77
CA LEU A 62 -7.90 14.28 -3.07
C LEU A 62 -8.64 15.34 -3.91
N SER A 63 -9.30 14.93 -4.99
CA SER A 63 -10.02 15.84 -5.90
C SER A 63 -11.37 16.34 -5.37
N SER A 64 -11.82 15.80 -4.25
CA SER A 64 -13.11 16.11 -3.62
C SER A 64 -12.95 16.23 -2.11
N PRO A 65 -13.80 17.00 -1.41
CA PRO A 65 -13.87 16.99 0.05
C PRO A 65 -14.38 15.66 0.64
N CYS A 66 -15.03 14.81 -0.16
CA CYS A 66 -15.52 13.49 0.25
C CYS A 66 -15.53 12.49 -0.92
N PRO A 67 -14.38 12.16 -1.51
CA PRO A 67 -14.31 11.06 -2.45
C PRO A 67 -14.71 9.78 -1.73
N PHE A 68 -15.42 8.87 -2.40
CA PHE A 68 -15.88 7.63 -1.79
C PHE A 68 -14.73 6.93 -1.06
N ALA A 69 -13.57 6.78 -1.73
CA ALA A 69 -12.36 6.18 -1.21
C ALA A 69 -11.23 7.25 -1.05
N PRO A 70 -11.11 7.91 0.12
CA PRO A 70 -10.21 9.06 0.33
C PRO A 70 -8.76 8.63 0.55
N PHE A 71 -8.22 7.80 -0.32
CA PHE A 71 -6.81 7.38 -0.30
C PHE A 71 -5.99 8.28 -1.21
N GLY A 72 -5.12 9.08 -0.63
CA GLY A 72 -4.25 10.02 -1.31
C GLY A 72 -2.77 9.68 -1.12
N THR A 73 -1.96 10.06 -2.11
CA THR A 73 -0.49 9.90 -2.07
C THR A 73 0.22 11.12 -2.62
N VAL A 74 1.42 11.38 -2.10
CA VAL A 74 2.41 12.25 -2.72
C VAL A 74 3.77 11.56 -2.75
N ILE A 75 4.48 11.68 -3.86
CA ILE A 75 5.87 11.25 -4.03
C ILE A 75 6.74 12.50 -4.06
N VAL A 76 7.82 12.49 -3.28
CA VAL A 76 8.67 13.66 -3.05
C VAL A 76 10.14 13.30 -3.25
N ASN A 77 10.86 14.15 -3.97
CA ASN A 77 12.30 14.12 -4.05
C ASN A 77 12.91 14.95 -2.89
N HIS A 78 13.61 14.27 -1.98
CA HIS A 78 14.30 14.89 -0.83
C HIS A 78 15.80 15.13 -1.07
N THR A 79 16.29 15.00 -2.30
CA THR A 79 17.69 15.30 -2.65
C THR A 79 17.95 16.79 -2.90
N VAL A 80 16.88 17.60 -2.95
CA VAL A 80 16.94 19.06 -3.07
C VAL A 80 16.79 19.73 -1.70
N ASP A 81 17.20 20.99 -1.59
CA ASP A 81 17.12 21.75 -0.35
C ASP A 81 15.67 22.00 0.13
N GLY A 82 15.54 22.42 1.39
CA GLY A 82 14.26 22.74 2.01
C GLY A 82 13.48 21.49 2.41
N ARG A 83 12.19 21.44 2.05
CA ARG A 83 11.31 20.29 2.35
C ARG A 83 11.35 19.21 1.28
N GLY A 84 12.09 19.39 0.19
CA GLY A 84 12.00 18.54 -1.00
C GLY A 84 11.05 19.12 -2.07
N ASN A 85 11.01 18.48 -3.24
CA ASN A 85 10.13 18.84 -4.36
C ASN A 85 9.15 17.70 -4.67
N ILE A 86 7.92 18.07 -4.98
CA ILE A 86 6.89 17.13 -5.41
C ILE A 86 7.27 16.51 -6.75
N VAL A 87 7.11 15.19 -6.85
CA VAL A 87 7.29 14.42 -8.09
C VAL A 87 5.94 14.04 -8.66
N CYS A 88 5.02 13.60 -7.81
CA CYS A 88 3.71 13.16 -8.21
C CYS A 88 2.72 13.26 -7.06
N THR A 89 1.45 13.53 -7.39
CA THR A 89 0.30 13.33 -6.51
C THR A 89 -0.62 12.28 -7.12
N GLY A 90 -1.31 11.53 -6.28
CA GLY A 90 -2.33 10.60 -6.75
C GLY A 90 -3.44 10.41 -5.74
N GLU A 91 -4.60 10.01 -6.23
CA GLU A 91 -5.74 9.59 -5.43
C GLU A 91 -6.28 8.26 -5.97
N ASN A 92 -7.02 7.54 -5.14
CA ASN A 92 -7.70 6.34 -5.58
C ASN A 92 -8.82 6.69 -6.56
N THR A 93 -8.77 6.07 -7.75
CA THR A 93 -9.74 6.25 -8.83
C THR A 93 -10.41 4.94 -9.24
N SER A 94 -10.34 3.89 -8.41
CA SER A 94 -10.84 2.55 -8.76
C SER A 94 -12.34 2.54 -9.01
N HIS A 95 -13.11 3.29 -8.21
CA HIS A 95 -14.55 3.43 -8.38
C HIS A 95 -14.93 4.23 -9.64
N GLN A 96 -14.16 5.26 -9.95
CA GLN A 96 -14.38 6.14 -11.10
C GLN A 96 -14.02 5.45 -12.42
N SER A 97 -12.95 4.65 -12.41
CA SER A 97 -12.43 3.96 -13.61
C SER A 97 -12.97 2.55 -13.80
N GLY A 98 -13.55 1.94 -12.77
CA GLY A 98 -13.90 0.51 -12.75
C GLY A 98 -12.69 -0.43 -12.72
N ASN A 99 -11.47 0.10 -12.58
CA ASN A 99 -10.24 -0.68 -12.56
C ASN A 99 -9.75 -0.86 -11.10
N PRO A 100 -9.76 -2.09 -10.55
CA PRO A 100 -9.39 -2.34 -9.16
C PRO A 100 -7.91 -2.06 -8.85
N MET A 101 -7.07 -1.89 -9.87
CA MET A 101 -5.65 -1.60 -9.70
C MET A 101 -5.36 -0.09 -9.56
N MET A 102 -6.34 0.78 -9.83
CA MET A 102 -6.18 2.24 -9.82
C MET A 102 -6.25 2.85 -8.42
N HIS A 103 -5.36 2.37 -7.55
CA HIS A 103 -5.07 3.01 -6.27
C HIS A 103 -4.16 4.22 -6.46
N ALA A 104 -4.04 5.07 -5.43
CA ALA A 104 -3.35 6.36 -5.51
C ALA A 104 -1.96 6.31 -6.16
N ILE A 105 -1.19 5.25 -5.91
CA ILE A 105 0.18 5.08 -6.43
C ILE A 105 0.21 4.78 -7.94
N ALA A 106 -0.84 4.16 -8.49
CA ALA A 106 -0.87 3.76 -9.90
C ALA A 106 -0.69 4.96 -10.84
N ASN A 107 -1.26 6.10 -10.48
CA ASN A 107 -1.16 7.36 -11.23
C ASN A 107 0.28 7.88 -11.34
N CYS A 108 1.15 7.50 -10.40
CA CYS A 108 2.54 7.95 -10.35
C CYS A 108 3.54 7.00 -11.01
N SER A 109 3.09 5.83 -11.47
CA SER A 109 3.99 4.78 -11.97
C SER A 109 4.76 5.15 -13.24
N GLN A 110 4.20 6.03 -14.09
CA GLN A 110 4.77 6.38 -15.39
C GLN A 110 5.30 7.81 -15.49
N ILE A 111 5.16 8.63 -14.43
CA ILE A 111 5.47 10.07 -14.49
C ILE A 111 6.93 10.36 -14.79
N LEU A 112 7.84 9.49 -14.34
CA LEU A 112 9.28 9.66 -14.56
C LEU A 112 9.68 9.40 -16.01
N THR A 113 8.98 8.49 -16.69
CA THR A 113 9.30 8.05 -18.06
C THR A 113 8.41 8.69 -19.14
N ASP A 114 7.39 9.45 -18.76
CA ASP A 114 6.47 10.09 -19.70
C ASP A 114 7.25 11.01 -20.67
N PRO A 115 7.21 10.75 -22.00
CA PRO A 115 7.93 11.55 -22.99
C PRO A 115 7.41 12.99 -23.11
N THR A 116 6.16 13.22 -22.68
CA THR A 116 5.52 14.55 -22.62
C THR A 116 5.66 15.19 -21.24
N GLY A 117 6.04 14.42 -20.22
CA GLY A 117 6.21 14.85 -18.84
C GLY A 117 7.48 15.66 -18.59
N PRO A 118 7.67 16.15 -17.37
CA PRO A 118 8.82 17.01 -17.02
C PRO A 118 10.14 16.24 -16.87
N TYR A 119 10.10 14.94 -16.59
CA TYR A 119 11.30 14.14 -16.26
C TYR A 119 11.93 13.44 -17.46
N LYS A 120 11.13 12.81 -18.33
CA LYS A 120 11.57 12.16 -19.58
C LYS A 120 12.76 11.20 -19.40
N MET A 121 12.81 10.53 -18.25
CA MET A 121 13.88 9.61 -17.91
C MET A 121 13.79 8.36 -18.78
N THR A 122 14.94 7.78 -19.10
CA THR A 122 15.01 6.41 -19.58
C THR A 122 14.49 5.46 -18.50
N VAL A 123 14.13 4.23 -18.90
CA VAL A 123 13.68 3.19 -17.96
C VAL A 123 14.71 2.94 -16.86
N ALA A 124 16.00 2.90 -17.20
CA ALA A 124 17.08 2.67 -16.23
C ALA A 124 17.19 3.82 -15.22
N GLU A 125 17.11 5.07 -15.69
CA GLU A 125 17.13 6.26 -14.82
C GLU A 125 15.92 6.29 -13.89
N ALA A 126 14.71 6.03 -14.40
CA ALA A 126 13.51 5.99 -13.58
C ALA A 126 13.57 4.90 -12.50
N LEU A 127 14.05 3.71 -12.84
CA LEU A 127 14.23 2.60 -11.89
C LEU A 127 15.30 2.90 -10.83
N ALA A 128 16.31 3.72 -11.14
CA ALA A 128 17.30 4.17 -10.18
C ALA A 128 16.76 5.28 -9.28
N ALA A 129 15.99 6.22 -9.84
CA ALA A 129 15.48 7.40 -9.16
C ALA A 129 14.63 7.07 -7.93
N PHE A 130 13.88 5.96 -7.92
CA PHE A 130 13.07 5.57 -6.76
C PHE A 130 13.86 5.55 -5.44
N SER A 131 15.14 5.18 -5.47
CA SER A 131 15.99 5.14 -4.27
C SER A 131 16.27 6.50 -3.62
N ASP A 132 15.93 7.60 -4.31
CA ASP A 132 16.00 8.98 -3.81
C ASP A 132 14.64 9.53 -3.37
N LEU A 133 13.55 8.85 -3.74
CA LEU A 133 12.18 9.32 -3.54
C LEU A 133 11.59 8.79 -2.24
N THR A 134 10.78 9.63 -1.60
CA THR A 134 9.91 9.23 -0.48
C THR A 134 8.47 9.23 -0.94
N ILE A 135 7.74 8.18 -0.60
CA ILE A 135 6.30 8.10 -0.83
C ILE A 135 5.54 8.28 0.48
N TYR A 136 4.60 9.22 0.48
CA TYR A 136 3.67 9.49 1.58
C TYR A 136 2.28 9.04 1.16
N THR A 137 1.63 8.23 1.99
CA THR A 137 0.23 7.81 1.79
C THR A 137 -0.59 8.12 3.02
N ASN A 138 -1.77 8.74 2.85
CA ASN A 138 -2.59 9.11 4.01
C ASN A 138 -3.12 7.90 4.81
N ALA A 139 -3.16 6.72 4.18
CA ALA A 139 -3.37 5.44 4.84
C ALA A 139 -2.31 4.42 4.42
N GLU A 140 -2.15 3.38 5.24
CA GLU A 140 -1.31 2.23 4.95
C GLU A 140 -1.75 1.57 3.63
N SER A 141 -0.76 1.26 2.80
CA SER A 141 -0.95 0.68 1.49
C SER A 141 -1.40 -0.76 1.64
N CYS A 142 -2.40 -1.16 0.84
CA CYS A 142 -2.77 -2.56 0.72
C CYS A 142 -1.58 -3.40 0.23
N PRO A 143 -1.62 -4.73 0.37
CA PRO A 143 -0.48 -5.60 0.04
C PRO A 143 0.03 -5.46 -1.40
N MET A 144 -0.86 -5.17 -2.35
CA MET A 144 -0.51 -4.88 -3.74
C MET A 144 0.39 -3.63 -3.84
N CYS A 145 -0.07 -2.51 -3.27
CA CYS A 145 0.65 -1.24 -3.29
C CYS A 145 1.95 -1.31 -2.46
N ALA A 146 1.91 -1.94 -1.28
CA ALA A 146 3.09 -2.15 -0.45
C ALA A 146 4.15 -2.99 -1.19
N SER A 147 3.73 -4.03 -1.93
CA SER A 147 4.64 -4.84 -2.77
C SER A 147 5.23 -4.01 -3.90
N ALA A 148 4.43 -3.18 -4.58
CA ALA A 148 4.92 -2.30 -5.64
C ALA A 148 5.94 -1.27 -5.13
N ILE A 149 5.67 -0.64 -3.98
CA ILE A 149 6.60 0.28 -3.30
C ILE A 149 7.91 -0.44 -2.98
N ARG A 150 7.81 -1.65 -2.43
CA ARG A 150 8.97 -2.47 -2.05
C ARG A 150 9.81 -2.87 -3.26
N TRP A 151 9.17 -3.24 -4.38
CA TRP A 151 9.83 -3.57 -5.64
C TRP A 151 10.52 -2.36 -6.28
N ALA A 152 9.88 -1.20 -6.25
CA ALA A 152 10.48 0.05 -6.75
C ALA A 152 11.74 0.42 -5.94
N GLY A 153 11.73 0.14 -4.64
CA GLY A 153 12.84 0.42 -3.73
C GLY A 153 12.93 1.91 -3.41
N PHE A 154 11.80 2.50 -2.99
CA PHE A 154 11.74 3.86 -2.47
C PHE A 154 12.73 4.06 -1.32
N ARG A 155 13.23 5.29 -1.12
CA ARG A 155 14.05 5.63 0.06
C ARG A 155 13.26 5.41 1.35
N GLU A 156 12.08 6.01 1.41
CA GLU A 156 11.17 5.98 2.55
C GLU A 156 9.75 5.69 2.05
N TYR A 157 9.04 4.85 2.79
CA TYR A 157 7.61 4.68 2.70
C TYR A 157 6.96 5.14 4.01
N VAL A 158 6.23 6.25 3.94
CA VAL A 158 5.59 6.91 5.07
C VAL A 158 4.07 6.80 4.97
N TYR A 159 3.39 6.34 6.01
CA TYR A 159 1.93 6.26 6.03
C TYR A 159 1.28 6.76 7.33
N GLY A 160 0.03 7.22 7.21
CA GLY A 160 -0.80 7.64 8.34
C GLY A 160 -1.66 6.51 8.90
N THR A 161 -2.93 6.48 8.52
CA THR A 161 -3.96 5.54 9.01
C THR A 161 -3.57 4.08 8.74
N SER A 162 -3.43 3.25 9.78
CA SER A 162 -3.11 1.82 9.61
C SER A 162 -4.26 1.00 8.98
N ILE A 163 -3.94 -0.16 8.38
CA ILE A 163 -4.94 -1.15 7.92
C ILE A 163 -5.89 -1.55 9.06
N ASP A 164 -5.40 -1.71 10.29
CA ASP A 164 -6.25 -2.06 11.44
C ASP A 164 -7.28 -0.97 11.77
N GLU A 165 -6.89 0.31 11.66
CA GLU A 165 -7.82 1.43 11.80
C GLU A 165 -8.82 1.46 10.65
N LEU A 166 -8.38 1.28 9.40
CA LEU A 166 -9.28 1.20 8.23
C LEU A 166 -10.36 0.13 8.45
N VAL A 167 -9.96 -1.08 8.85
CA VAL A 167 -10.87 -2.18 9.18
C VAL A 167 -11.84 -1.80 10.29
N ARG A 168 -11.36 -1.16 11.37
CA ARG A 168 -12.24 -0.69 12.46
C ARG A 168 -13.26 0.36 12.00
N ARG A 169 -12.96 1.10 10.94
CA ARG A 169 -13.87 2.08 10.31
C ARG A 169 -14.76 1.47 9.22
N GLY A 170 -14.75 0.15 9.06
CA GLY A 170 -15.61 -0.57 8.11
C GLY A 170 -15.03 -0.69 6.70
N TRP A 171 -13.76 -0.36 6.49
CA TRP A 171 -13.09 -0.55 5.21
C TRP A 171 -12.63 -1.99 5.05
N ASP A 172 -13.03 -2.63 3.96
CA ASP A 172 -12.51 -3.95 3.59
C ASP A 172 -11.03 -3.85 3.23
N GLN A 173 -10.22 -4.74 3.80
CA GLN A 173 -8.78 -4.81 3.58
C GLN A 173 -8.32 -6.26 3.52
N ILE A 174 -7.35 -6.54 2.66
CA ILE A 174 -6.49 -7.73 2.80
C ILE A 174 -5.59 -7.44 4.00
N ARG A 175 -5.79 -8.16 5.11
CA ARG A 175 -5.14 -7.90 6.40
C ARG A 175 -3.71 -8.46 6.45
N ILE A 176 -2.88 -8.02 5.52
CA ILE A 176 -1.43 -8.20 5.55
C ILE A 176 -0.85 -6.80 5.67
N ALA A 177 -0.20 -6.51 6.80
CA ALA A 177 0.39 -5.21 7.05
C ALA A 177 1.59 -4.98 6.12
N SER A 178 1.89 -3.72 5.82
CA SER A 178 3.06 -3.34 5.01
C SER A 178 4.36 -3.85 5.63
N ARG A 179 4.44 -3.89 6.96
CA ARG A 179 5.60 -4.47 7.68
C ARG A 179 5.80 -5.96 7.37
N GLU A 180 4.72 -6.71 7.15
CA GLU A 180 4.78 -8.14 6.86
C GLU A 180 5.24 -8.36 5.41
N VAL A 181 4.71 -7.58 4.46
CA VAL A 181 5.20 -7.56 3.08
C VAL A 181 6.70 -7.26 3.02
N PHE A 182 7.16 -6.28 3.80
CA PHE A 182 8.56 -5.88 3.83
C PHE A 182 9.44 -6.94 4.51
N ALA A 183 8.97 -7.57 5.60
CA ALA A 183 9.68 -8.65 6.27
C ALA A 183 9.83 -9.90 5.38
N MET A 184 8.87 -10.16 4.50
CA MET A 184 8.90 -11.30 3.57
C MET A 184 9.63 -11.00 2.24
N SER A 185 10.31 -9.85 2.12
CA SER A 185 10.97 -9.40 0.88
C SER A 185 12.41 -8.97 1.09
N VAL A 186 13.11 -9.65 1.99
CA VAL A 186 14.53 -9.37 2.32
C VAL A 186 15.50 -9.67 1.17
N ASP A 187 15.12 -10.52 0.23
CA ASP A 187 15.95 -10.87 -0.95
C ASP A 187 16.04 -9.75 -1.99
N LEU A 188 15.20 -8.70 -1.88
CA LEU A 188 15.23 -7.58 -2.80
C LEU A 188 16.37 -6.60 -2.43
N PRO A 189 17.13 -6.11 -3.43
CA PRO A 189 18.46 -5.51 -3.19
C PRO A 189 18.43 -4.14 -2.52
N ARG A 190 17.32 -3.39 -2.65
CA ARG A 190 17.18 -2.04 -2.06
C ARG A 190 16.48 -2.13 -0.72
N GLN A 191 16.90 -1.32 0.23
CA GLN A 191 16.18 -1.13 1.48
C GLN A 191 15.25 0.08 1.37
N THR A 192 14.07 -0.02 1.96
CA THR A 192 13.11 1.08 2.07
C THR A 192 12.77 1.25 3.54
N ALA A 193 13.00 2.45 4.09
CA ALA A 193 12.63 2.73 5.46
C ALA A 193 11.10 2.86 5.57
N LEU A 194 10.48 2.00 6.39
CA LEU A 194 9.03 1.97 6.61
C LEU A 194 8.68 2.79 7.86
N ILE A 195 7.92 3.87 7.70
CA ILE A 195 7.51 4.77 8.78
C ILE A 195 5.98 4.83 8.82
N GLY A 196 5.39 4.24 9.85
CA GLY A 196 3.94 4.25 10.06
C GLY A 196 3.47 5.34 11.03
N ALA A 197 2.14 5.46 11.12
CA ALA A 197 1.45 6.28 12.11
C ALA A 197 1.80 7.78 12.12
N VAL A 198 2.11 8.36 10.95
CA VAL A 198 2.36 9.80 10.82
C VAL A 198 1.03 10.56 10.70
N LEU A 199 0.80 11.51 11.61
CA LEU A 199 -0.42 12.34 11.65
C LEU A 199 -1.74 11.56 11.71
N THR A 200 -1.80 10.46 12.46
CA THR A 200 -3.04 9.66 12.62
C THR A 200 -4.22 10.47 13.18
N ASN A 201 -3.95 11.53 13.94
CA ASN A 201 -4.97 12.48 14.38
C ASN A 201 -5.64 13.25 13.22
N GLU A 202 -4.96 13.43 12.09
CA GLU A 202 -5.48 14.09 10.88
C GLU A 202 -5.91 13.08 9.81
N THR A 203 -5.24 11.93 9.69
CA THR A 203 -5.56 10.94 8.65
C THR A 203 -6.72 10.02 9.04
N ASN A 204 -6.86 9.62 10.31
CA ASN A 204 -7.95 8.71 10.71
C ASN A 204 -9.35 9.32 10.46
N PRO A 205 -9.60 10.62 10.73
CA PRO A 205 -10.89 11.26 10.45
C PRO A 205 -11.31 11.19 8.97
N LEU A 206 -10.37 11.10 8.02
CA LEU A 206 -10.70 10.97 6.60
C LEU A 206 -11.46 9.67 6.30
N PHE A 207 -11.31 8.65 7.14
CA PHE A 207 -11.91 7.33 6.94
C PHE A 207 -13.08 7.06 7.88
N SER A 208 -13.45 8.02 8.73
CA SER A 208 -14.42 7.78 9.82
C SER A 208 -15.87 8.10 9.46
N TRP A 209 -16.13 8.75 8.33
CA TRP A 209 -17.49 9.13 7.95
C TRP A 209 -18.11 8.08 7.03
N GLN A 210 -17.46 7.65 5.96
CA GLN A 210 -18.09 6.92 4.85
C GLN A 210 -19.03 5.76 5.28
N PHE A 211 -18.59 4.90 6.20
CA PHE A 211 -19.32 3.74 6.70
C PHE A 211 -19.90 3.89 8.12
N ASP A 212 -19.84 5.11 8.69
CA ASP A 212 -20.49 5.46 9.95
C ASP A 212 -21.63 6.43 9.69
N HIS A 213 -22.87 5.94 9.76
CA HIS A 213 -24.07 6.74 9.54
C HIS A 213 -24.32 7.79 10.63
N SER A 214 -23.69 7.65 11.80
CA SER A 214 -23.78 8.61 12.89
C SER A 214 -22.76 9.75 12.77
N ALA A 215 -21.69 9.54 11.99
CA ALA A 215 -20.66 10.53 11.76
C ALA A 215 -21.12 11.60 10.75
N PRO A 216 -20.85 12.90 11.03
CA PRO A 216 -21.14 13.96 10.08
C PRO A 216 -20.31 13.81 8.81
N CYS A 217 -20.85 14.25 7.67
CA CYS A 217 -20.07 14.35 6.45
C CYS A 217 -18.96 15.41 6.57
N PRO A 218 -17.87 15.27 5.80
CA PRO A 218 -16.86 16.31 5.68
C PRO A 218 -17.47 17.67 5.27
N PRO A 219 -16.85 18.80 5.64
CA PRO A 219 -17.32 20.12 5.18
C PRO A 219 -17.48 20.17 3.65
N GLY A 220 -18.62 20.68 3.19
CA GLY A 220 -18.97 20.71 1.77
C GLY A 220 -19.65 19.44 1.24
N CYS A 221 -19.89 18.45 2.11
CA CYS A 221 -20.56 17.21 1.75
C CYS A 221 -21.84 16.99 2.54
N SER A 222 -22.77 16.23 1.96
CA SER A 222 -24.03 15.85 2.60
C SER A 222 -24.38 14.39 2.30
N ARG A 223 -25.23 13.80 3.14
CA ARG A 223 -25.86 12.51 2.88
C ARG A 223 -27.32 12.75 2.52
N SER A 224 -27.80 12.12 1.45
CA SER A 224 -29.23 12.04 1.21
C SER A 224 -29.88 11.21 2.33
N THR A 225 -30.91 11.77 2.96
CA THR A 225 -31.63 11.09 4.04
C THR A 225 -32.53 9.99 3.45
N TRP A 226 -32.53 8.81 4.09
CA TRP A 226 -33.53 7.72 3.96
C TRP A 226 -33.30 6.59 2.93
N GLN A 227 -32.07 6.29 2.54
CA GLN A 227 -31.74 4.98 1.96
C GLN A 227 -30.68 4.28 2.82
N ALA A 228 -30.95 3.02 3.18
CA ALA A 228 -29.93 2.17 3.79
C ALA A 228 -28.73 2.10 2.84
N GLY A 229 -27.55 2.55 3.30
CA GLY A 229 -26.34 2.66 2.48
C GLY A 229 -26.04 4.05 1.89
N SER A 230 -26.69 5.13 2.35
CA SER A 230 -26.36 6.48 1.84
C SER A 230 -24.93 6.92 2.20
N ILE A 231 -24.16 7.25 1.15
CA ILE A 231 -22.79 7.72 1.21
C ILE A 231 -22.74 9.25 1.29
N CYS A 232 -21.70 9.85 1.90
CA CYS A 232 -21.51 11.29 1.73
C CYS A 232 -21.12 11.58 0.29
N SER A 233 -21.71 12.61 -0.28
CA SER A 233 -21.34 13.15 -1.59
C SER A 233 -21.17 14.66 -1.48
N ALA A 234 -20.33 15.22 -2.35
CA ALA A 234 -20.24 16.67 -2.50
C ALA A 234 -21.62 17.21 -2.90
N ALA A 235 -21.99 18.37 -2.34
CA ALA A 235 -23.23 19.07 -2.66
C ALA A 235 -23.19 19.70 -4.07
#